data_AF-A0A920P8W2-F1
#
_entry.id   AF-A0A920P8W2-F1
#
_cell.length_a   1.000
_cell.length_b   1.000
_cell.length_c   1.000
_cell.angle_alpha   90.00
_cell.angle_beta   90.00
_cell.angle_gamma   90.00
#
_symmetry.space_group_name_H-M   'P 1'
#
loop_
_entity.id
_entity.type
_entity.pdbx_description
1 polymer ?
#
loop_
_entity_poly.entity_id
_entity_poly.type
_entity_poly.pdbx_seq_one_letter_code
_entity_poly.pdbx_strand_id
1 'polypeptide(L)'
;MHNRTILGLLLLVIVGMLSIELMIATPVFGHANHERSIPAPNAELDTAPSKVTIWFSETIEPNFSEITVLDNLGVSVDLNDS
;
A
#
# COMPACT_ATOMS: atom_id res chain seq x y z
N MET A 1 -4.69 -43.68 31.09
CA MET A 1 -5.48 -43.24 29.92
C MET A 1 -5.91 -41.78 29.98
N HIS A 2 -6.13 -41.22 31.19
CA HIS A 2 -6.56 -39.82 31.41
C HIS A 2 -5.59 -38.73 30.90
N ASN A 3 -4.27 -38.93 31.01
CA ASN A 3 -3.29 -37.91 30.59
C ASN A 3 -3.19 -37.78 29.05
N ARG A 4 -3.44 -38.86 28.32
CA ARG A 4 -3.39 -38.87 26.85
C ARG A 4 -4.60 -38.15 26.24
N THR A 5 -5.76 -38.26 26.90
CA THR A 5 -6.98 -37.54 26.51
C THR A 5 -6.89 -36.05 26.82
N ILE A 6 -6.33 -35.69 27.99
CA ILE A 6 -6.09 -34.27 28.34
C ILE A 6 -5.11 -33.63 27.35
N LEU A 7 -4.00 -34.31 27.01
CA LEU A 7 -3.03 -33.80 26.06
C LEU A 7 -3.63 -33.62 24.66
N GLY A 8 -4.48 -34.56 24.22
CA GLY A 8 -5.19 -34.45 22.93
C GLY A 8 -6.17 -33.28 22.88
N LEU A 9 -6.92 -33.04 23.96
CA LEU A 9 -7.82 -31.89 24.05
C LEU A 9 -7.06 -30.55 24.07
N LEU A 10 -5.94 -30.48 24.79
CA LEU A 10 -5.09 -29.29 24.80
C LEU A 10 -4.53 -29.00 23.41
N LEU A 11 -4.08 -30.02 22.68
CA LEU A 11 -3.62 -29.86 21.30
C LEU A 11 -4.73 -29.32 20.39
N LEU A 12 -5.95 -29.85 20.54
CA LEU A 12 -7.11 -29.42 19.74
C LEU A 12 -7.50 -27.96 20.00
N VAL A 13 -7.43 -27.54 21.26
CA VAL A 13 -7.66 -26.14 21.64
C VAL A 13 -6.58 -25.22 21.04
N ILE A 14 -5.31 -25.61 21.10
CA ILE A 14 -4.21 -24.83 20.51
C ILE A 14 -4.38 -24.70 18.99
N VAL A 15 -4.68 -25.80 18.30
CA VAL A 15 -4.93 -25.78 16.84
C VAL A 15 -6.14 -24.92 16.51
N GLY A 16 -7.22 -25.01 17.31
CA GLY A 16 -8.40 -24.18 17.16
C GLY A 16 -8.07 -22.69 17.32
N MET A 17 -7.29 -22.32 18.34
CA MET A 17 -6.85 -20.94 18.55
C MET A 17 -5.99 -20.41 17.39
N LEU A 18 -4.98 -21.17 16.93
CA LEU A 18 -4.14 -20.77 15.80
C LEU A 18 -4.95 -20.60 14.49
N SER A 19 -5.96 -21.44 14.29
CA SER A 19 -6.81 -21.38 13.10
C SER A 19 -7.67 -20.11 13.09
N ILE A 20 -8.16 -19.69 14.25
CA ILE A 20 -8.93 -18.45 14.41
C ILE A 20 -8.05 -17.23 14.13
N GLU A 21 -6.79 -17.22 14.60
CA GLU A 21 -5.84 -16.13 14.35
C GLU A 21 -5.55 -15.92 12.85
N LEU A 22 -5.39 -17.01 12.08
CA LEU A 22 -5.19 -16.94 10.64
C LEU A 22 -6.38 -16.33 9.89
N MET A 23 -7.60 -16.50 10.40
CA MET A 23 -8.81 -15.93 9.79
C MET A 23 -8.95 -14.42 10.02
N ILE A 24 -8.22 -13.86 10.99
CA ILE A 24 -8.31 -12.44 11.37
C ILE A 24 -7.07 -11.66 10.89
N ALA A 25 -6.10 -12.31 10.24
CA ALA A 25 -4.93 -11.64 9.70
C ALA A 25 -5.33 -10.56 8.69
N THR A 26 -5.21 -9.28 9.08
CA THR A 26 -5.40 -8.16 8.17
C THR A 26 -4.16 -8.00 7.30
N PRO A 27 -4.30 -7.70 5.99
CA PRO A 27 -3.16 -7.37 5.16
C PRO A 27 -2.40 -6.20 5.81
N VAL A 28 -1.10 -6.39 6.01
CA VAL A 28 -0.22 -5.31 6.45
C VAL A 28 0.05 -4.45 5.23
N PHE A 29 -0.35 -3.18 5.28
CA PHE A 29 -0.05 -2.20 4.25
C PHE A 29 1.48 -2.05 4.17
N GLY A 30 2.06 -2.46 3.05
CA GLY A 30 3.47 -2.22 2.75
C GLY A 30 3.72 -0.74 2.47
N HIS A 31 4.98 -0.39 2.18
CA HIS A 31 5.25 0.93 1.61
C HIS A 31 4.47 1.11 0.29
N ALA A 32 3.84 2.28 0.12
CA ALA A 32 3.13 2.63 -1.11
C ALA A 32 4.14 2.80 -2.25
N ASN A 33 4.21 1.81 -3.14
CA ASN A 33 5.13 1.83 -4.28
C ASN A 33 4.44 2.43 -5.50
N HIS A 34 5.19 3.14 -6.34
CA HIS A 34 4.68 3.63 -7.63
C HIS A 34 4.31 2.45 -8.54
N GLU A 35 3.05 2.36 -8.95
CA GLU A 35 2.60 1.37 -9.93
C GLU A 35 2.67 1.93 -11.35
N ARG A 36 2.10 3.11 -11.55
CA ARG A 36 2.03 3.80 -12.84
C ARG A 36 1.72 5.28 -12.67
N SER A 37 1.97 6.06 -13.70
CA SER A 37 1.57 7.45 -13.78
C SER A 37 1.06 7.82 -15.18
N ILE A 38 0.28 8.90 -15.23
CA ILE A 38 -0.05 9.62 -16.46
C ILE A 38 0.30 11.10 -16.23
N PRO A 39 1.23 11.67 -17.01
CA PRO A 39 2.03 11.03 -18.06
C PRO A 39 2.92 9.89 -17.54
N ALA A 40 3.26 8.94 -18.43
CA ALA A 40 4.16 7.85 -18.08
C ALA A 40 5.59 8.39 -17.82
N PRO A 41 6.41 7.69 -17.02
CA PRO A 41 7.80 8.11 -16.81
C PRO A 41 8.55 8.25 -18.13
N ASN A 42 9.29 9.35 -18.30
CA ASN A 42 10.04 9.70 -19.51
C ASN A 42 9.17 9.86 -20.78
N ALA A 43 7.85 10.05 -20.65
CA ALA A 43 7.01 10.34 -21.81
C ALA A 43 7.36 11.70 -22.41
N GLU A 44 7.53 11.73 -23.74
CA GLU A 44 7.52 12.95 -24.52
C GLU A 44 6.10 13.20 -25.02
N LEU A 45 5.61 14.43 -24.85
CA LEU A 45 4.25 14.81 -25.20
C LEU A 45 4.28 15.96 -26.19
N ASP A 46 3.49 15.86 -27.26
CA ASP A 46 3.31 16.95 -28.22
C ASP A 46 2.55 18.14 -27.63
N THR A 47 1.82 17.92 -26.54
CA THR A 47 1.01 18.93 -25.85
C THR A 47 1.12 18.75 -24.35
N ALA A 48 1.20 19.88 -23.62
CA ALA A 48 1.27 19.88 -22.17
C ALA A 48 0.02 19.22 -21.55
N PRO A 49 0.17 18.35 -20.54
CA PRO A 49 -0.95 17.71 -19.87
C PRO A 49 -1.62 18.70 -18.90
N SER A 50 -2.94 18.59 -18.72
CA SER A 50 -3.68 19.41 -17.76
C SER A 50 -3.60 18.90 -16.32
N LYS A 51 -3.10 17.67 -16.11
CA LYS A 51 -3.01 17.01 -14.81
C LYS A 51 -1.97 15.89 -14.83
N VAL A 52 -1.31 15.68 -13.70
CA VAL A 52 -0.51 14.49 -13.40
C VAL A 52 -1.33 13.57 -12.48
N THR A 53 -1.34 12.27 -12.78
CA THR A 53 -1.97 11.25 -11.93
C THR A 53 -0.99 10.14 -11.63
N ILE A 54 -0.86 9.76 -10.36
CA ILE A 54 0.03 8.70 -9.90
C ILE A 54 -0.80 7.68 -9.13
N TRP A 55 -0.60 6.40 -9.43
CA TRP A 55 -1.20 5.29 -8.69
C TRP A 55 -0.14 4.57 -7.88
N PHE A 56 -0.48 4.29 -6.63
CA PHE A 56 0.35 3.55 -5.70
C PHE A 56 -0.25 2.18 -5.41
N SER A 57 0.60 1.25 -4.98
CA SER A 57 0.19 -0.13 -4.63
C SER A 57 -0.67 -0.20 -3.37
N GLU A 58 -0.68 0.87 -2.58
CA GLU A 58 -1.42 0.99 -1.32
C GLU A 58 -2.07 2.37 -1.22
N THR A 59 -3.08 2.49 -0.37
CA THR A 59 -3.68 3.79 -0.05
C THR A 59 -2.65 4.67 0.66
N ILE A 60 -2.50 5.91 0.19
CA ILE A 60 -1.71 6.95 0.84
C ILE A 60 -2.61 7.87 1.67
N GLU A 61 -2.06 8.50 2.71
CA GLU A 61 -2.75 9.56 3.45
C GLU A 61 -2.47 10.91 2.77
N PRO A 62 -3.48 11.54 2.12
CA PRO A 62 -3.25 12.73 1.30
C PRO A 62 -2.67 13.91 2.09
N ASN A 63 -3.12 14.11 3.34
CA ASN A 63 -2.66 15.24 4.15
C ASN A 63 -1.19 15.14 4.61
N PHE A 64 -0.58 13.98 4.46
CA PHE A 64 0.85 13.74 4.76
C PHE A 64 1.64 13.33 3.52
N SER A 65 1.09 13.59 2.33
CA SER A 65 1.72 13.27 1.05
C SER A 65 1.83 14.56 0.22
N GLU A 66 2.87 14.66 -0.60
CA GLU A 66 3.09 15.81 -1.49
C GLU A 66 3.50 15.31 -2.88
N ILE A 67 2.97 15.96 -3.90
CA ILE A 67 3.40 15.80 -5.29
C ILE A 67 3.84 17.19 -5.77
N THR A 68 4.97 17.25 -6.46
CA THR A 68 5.49 18.50 -7.04
C THR A 68 5.79 18.29 -8.52
N VAL A 69 5.45 19.26 -9.36
CA VAL A 69 5.88 19.28 -10.77
C VAL A 69 7.01 20.28 -10.92
N LEU A 70 8.17 19.80 -11.38
CA LEU A 70 9.37 20.61 -11.52
C LEU A 70 9.73 20.83 -13.00
N ASP A 71 10.31 21.99 -13.30
CA ASP A 71 10.99 22.23 -14.58
C ASP A 71 12.42 21.67 -14.59
N ASN A 72 13.16 21.92 -15.68
CA ASN A 72 14.54 21.43 -15.84
C ASN A 72 15.56 22.13 -14.92
N LEU A 73 15.20 23.24 -14.27
CA LEU A 73 16.00 23.95 -13.28
C LEU A 73 15.65 23.51 -11.84
N GLY A 74 14.65 22.63 -11.68
CA GLY A 74 14.16 22.18 -10.37
C GLY A 74 13.20 23.18 -9.71
N VAL A 75 12.61 24.10 -10.47
CA VAL A 75 11.63 25.07 -9.97
C VAL A 75 10.24 24.46 -10.06
N SER A 76 9.43 24.60 -9.00
CA SER A 76 8.03 24.17 -9.04
C SER A 76 7.22 25.00 -10.05
N VAL A 77 6.46 24.29 -10.88
CA VAL A 77 5.58 24.83 -11.91
C VAL A 77 4.15 24.28 -11.79
N ASP A 78 3.81 23.66 -10.67
CA ASP A 78 2.46 23.17 -10.38
C ASP A 78 1.53 24.27 -9.83
N LEU A 79 0.26 23.90 -9.66
CA LEU A 79 -0.79 24.79 -9.15
C LEU A 79 -0.87 24.78 -7.62
N ASN A 80 0.03 24.05 -6.92
CA ASN A 80 -0.02 23.78 -5.48
C ASN A 80 -1.40 23.23 -5.02
N ASP A 81 -2.00 22.35 -5.82
CA ASP A 81 -3.29 21.71 -5.59
C ASP A 81 -3.16 20.22 -5.19
N SER A 82 -1.97 19.85 -4.72
CA SER A 82 -1.59 18.51 -4.27
C SER A 82 -2.38 18.04 -3.05
#